data_AF-A0A811NAB0-F1
#
_entry.id   AF-A0A811NAB0-F1
#
_cell.length_a   1.000
_cell.length_b   1.000
_cell.length_c   1.000
_cell.angle_alpha   90.00
_cell.angle_beta   90.00
_cell.angle_gamma   90.00
#
_symmetry.space_group_name_H-M   'P 1'
#
loop_
_entity.id
_entity.type
_entity.pdbx_description
1 polymer ?
#
loop_
_entity_poly.entity_id
_entity_poly.type
_entity_poly.pdbx_seq_one_letter_code
_entity_poly.pdbx_strand_id
1 'polypeptide(L)'
;MQVMDTIKSTEGKHLEVLIGLASQICNVQGIQLDIHDREAIVDKMVGALKGNMIPNPEYPRMRRVTIEMAISITKLCSSYATILREKGMIDLMSKIERLPPSKVEKYRIFFGNVGVVSESGVPLPDLVANAKHLIDPAPGPQPGGHA
;
A
#
# COMPACT_ATOMS: atom_id res chain seq x y z
N MET A 1 -1.03 -10.17 19.32
CA MET A 1 -0.83 -10.70 17.95
C MET A 1 -0.06 -9.65 17.15
N GLN A 2 1.23 -9.88 16.91
CA GLN A 2 2.12 -8.95 16.21
C GLN A 2 1.99 -9.15 14.69
N VAL A 3 0.92 -8.62 14.09
CA VAL A 3 0.69 -8.70 12.63
C VAL A 3 1.87 -8.11 11.86
N MET A 4 2.45 -7.03 12.37
CA MET A 4 3.60 -6.34 11.78
C MET A 4 4.87 -7.20 11.82
N ASP A 5 5.19 -7.82 12.95
CA ASP A 5 6.36 -8.73 13.02
C ASP A 5 6.19 -9.96 12.13
N THR A 6 4.95 -10.45 11.98
CA THR A 6 4.65 -11.54 11.06
C THR A 6 4.89 -11.11 9.60
N ILE A 7 4.48 -9.88 9.23
CA ILE A 7 4.73 -9.32 7.88
C ILE A 7 6.24 -9.27 7.58
N LYS A 8 7.07 -8.84 8.54
CA LYS A 8 8.53 -8.72 8.35
C LYS A 8 9.17 -10.04 7.94
N SER A 9 8.77 -11.16 8.54
CA SER A 9 9.37 -12.49 8.32
C SER A 9 8.67 -13.35 7.25
N THR A 10 7.51 -12.94 6.75
CA THR A 10 6.72 -13.74 5.79
C THR A 10 7.04 -13.40 4.33
N GLU A 11 6.91 -14.37 3.44
CA GLU A 11 7.12 -14.21 1.98
C GLU A 11 5.97 -14.79 1.15
N GLY A 12 5.95 -14.47 -0.14
CA GLY A 12 5.06 -15.06 -1.15
C GLY A 12 3.57 -14.86 -0.84
N LYS A 13 2.74 -15.89 -1.09
CA LYS A 13 1.28 -15.80 -0.93
C LYS A 13 0.81 -15.40 0.47
N HIS A 14 1.49 -15.85 1.51
CA HIS A 14 1.13 -15.48 2.87
C HIS A 14 1.40 -14.00 3.13
N LEU A 15 2.46 -13.44 2.54
CA LEU A 15 2.75 -12.01 2.62
C LEU A 15 1.66 -11.19 1.92
N GLU A 16 1.20 -11.62 0.74
CA GLU A 16 0.09 -10.93 0.02
C GLU A 16 -1.16 -10.85 0.90
N VAL A 17 -1.53 -11.98 1.52
CA VAL A 17 -2.70 -12.07 2.39
C VAL A 17 -2.54 -11.19 3.62
N LEU A 18 -1.39 -11.26 4.31
CA LEU A 18 -1.12 -10.48 5.52
C LEU A 18 -1.13 -8.97 5.25
N ILE A 19 -0.49 -8.52 4.16
CA ILE A 19 -0.51 -7.09 3.77
C ILE A 19 -1.94 -6.65 3.45
N GLY A 20 -2.70 -7.47 2.71
CA GLY A 20 -4.09 -7.16 2.37
C GLY A 20 -5.00 -7.07 3.60
N LEU A 21 -4.81 -7.94 4.59
CA LEU A 21 -5.54 -7.90 5.86
C LEU A 21 -5.13 -6.69 6.70
N ALA A 22 -3.83 -6.46 6.87
CA ALA A 22 -3.32 -5.34 7.65
C ALA A 22 -3.79 -3.99 7.09
N SER A 23 -3.82 -3.83 5.76
CA SER A 23 -4.35 -2.64 5.10
C SER A 23 -5.81 -2.38 5.45
N GLN A 24 -6.65 -3.41 5.53
CA GLN A 24 -8.04 -3.25 5.95
C GLN A 24 -8.16 -2.92 7.42
N ILE A 25 -7.38 -3.58 8.28
CA ILE A 25 -7.37 -3.31 9.72
C ILE A 25 -6.98 -1.85 9.98
N CYS A 26 -5.97 -1.32 9.29
CA CYS A 26 -5.59 0.10 9.35
C CYS A 26 -6.74 1.07 9.00
N ASN A 27 -7.72 0.65 8.20
CA ASN A 27 -8.87 1.48 7.83
C ASN A 27 -10.05 1.36 8.80
N VAL A 28 -10.04 0.41 9.73
CA VAL A 28 -11.09 0.26 10.75
C VAL A 28 -10.82 1.21 11.91
N GLN A 29 -11.77 2.10 12.19
CA GLN A 29 -11.67 3.02 13.33
C GLN A 29 -11.59 2.26 14.66
N GLY A 30 -10.68 2.69 15.53
CA GLY A 30 -10.51 2.12 16.87
C GLY A 30 -9.54 0.94 16.97
N ILE A 31 -8.99 0.42 15.85
CA ILE A 31 -7.92 -0.58 15.89
C ILE A 31 -6.57 0.12 15.75
N GLN A 32 -5.75 0.07 16.80
CA GLN A 32 -4.34 0.42 16.73
C GLN A 32 -3.53 -0.82 16.39
N LEU A 33 -2.91 -0.83 15.21
CA LEU A 33 -1.82 -1.76 14.96
C LEU A 33 -0.61 -1.28 15.73
N ASP A 34 0.02 -2.19 16.47
CA ASP A 34 1.29 -1.93 17.09
C ASP A 34 2.37 -1.91 16.00
N ILE A 35 2.74 -0.69 15.57
CA ILE A 35 3.72 -0.47 14.51
C ILE A 35 5.03 0.00 15.12
N HIS A 36 5.65 -0.92 15.86
CA HIS A 36 7.08 -0.86 16.13
C HIS A 36 7.86 -1.12 14.83
N ASP A 37 9.01 -0.45 14.69
CA ASP A 37 9.94 -0.67 13.57
C ASP A 37 9.35 -0.36 12.18
N ARG A 38 8.89 0.90 12.04
CA ARG A 38 8.22 1.43 10.85
C ARG A 38 9.06 1.31 9.58
N GLU A 39 10.37 1.52 9.71
CA GLU A 39 11.30 1.41 8.58
C GLU A 39 11.37 -0.01 8.05
N ALA A 40 11.47 -1.03 8.91
CA ALA A 40 11.51 -2.42 8.45
C ALA A 40 10.21 -2.83 7.73
N ILE A 41 9.06 -2.31 8.18
CA ILE A 41 7.78 -2.54 7.47
C ILE A 41 7.80 -1.89 6.09
N VAL A 42 8.26 -0.63 6.00
CA VAL A 42 8.36 0.06 4.69
C VAL A 42 9.38 -0.64 3.78
N ASP A 43 10.53 -1.07 4.30
CA ASP A 43 11.53 -1.83 3.56
C ASP A 43 10.95 -3.14 3.03
N LYS A 44 10.18 -3.85 3.86
CA LYS A 44 9.48 -5.07 3.43
C LYS A 44 8.49 -4.80 2.31
N MET A 45 7.70 -3.72 2.42
CA MET A 45 6.77 -3.30 1.37
C MET A 45 7.49 -2.92 0.08
N VAL A 46 8.58 -2.16 0.16
CA VAL A 46 9.40 -1.76 -0.99
C VAL A 46 10.00 -3.00 -1.67
N GLY A 47 10.54 -3.94 -0.90
CA GLY A 47 11.06 -5.21 -1.39
C GLY A 47 9.99 -6.04 -2.08
N ALA A 48 8.81 -6.19 -1.46
CA ALA A 48 7.67 -6.91 -2.03
C ALA A 48 7.22 -6.27 -3.35
N LEU A 49 7.11 -4.93 -3.40
CA LEU A 49 6.70 -4.21 -4.59
C LEU A 49 7.73 -4.37 -5.73
N LYS A 50 9.02 -4.19 -5.41
CA LYS A 50 10.14 -4.33 -6.36
C LYS A 50 10.23 -5.74 -6.93
N GLY A 51 10.07 -6.77 -6.10
CA GLY A 51 10.07 -8.17 -6.53
C GLY A 51 8.86 -8.57 -7.38
N ASN A 52 7.80 -7.76 -7.39
CA ASN A 52 6.53 -8.06 -8.06
C ASN A 52 6.17 -7.05 -9.15
N MET A 53 7.17 -6.39 -9.77
CA MET A 53 6.94 -5.54 -10.93
C MET A 53 6.20 -6.29 -12.04
N ILE A 54 6.55 -7.56 -12.26
CA ILE A 54 5.77 -8.51 -13.05
C ILE A 54 4.88 -9.30 -12.08
N PRO A 55 3.55 -9.34 -12.27
CA PRO A 55 2.66 -10.12 -11.41
C PRO A 55 3.03 -11.60 -11.34
N ASN A 56 3.16 -12.14 -10.14
CA ASN A 56 3.39 -13.56 -9.92
C ASN A 56 2.06 -14.34 -9.96
N PRO A 57 1.95 -15.47 -10.68
CA PRO A 57 0.70 -16.22 -10.76
C PRO A 57 0.19 -16.78 -9.42
N GLU A 58 1.06 -17.06 -8.45
CA GLU A 58 0.68 -17.59 -7.12
C GLU A 58 0.15 -16.49 -6.18
N TYR A 59 0.63 -15.26 -6.34
CA TYR A 59 0.23 -14.08 -5.54
C TYR A 59 0.17 -12.82 -6.41
N PRO A 60 -0.81 -12.78 -7.34
CA PRO A 60 -0.78 -11.84 -8.44
C PRO A 60 -1.20 -10.41 -8.06
N ARG A 61 -1.63 -10.19 -6.82
CA ARG A 61 -2.11 -8.90 -6.31
C ARG A 61 -1.12 -8.24 -5.37
N MET A 62 0.12 -8.75 -5.27
CA MET A 62 1.15 -8.19 -4.39
C MET A 62 1.34 -6.67 -4.60
N ARG A 63 1.34 -6.20 -5.87
CA ARG A 63 1.42 -4.75 -6.16
C ARG A 63 0.25 -4.00 -5.56
N ARG A 64 -0.98 -4.48 -5.79
CA ARG A 64 -2.21 -3.88 -5.28
C ARG A 64 -2.20 -3.77 -3.75
N VAL A 65 -2.01 -4.90 -3.06
CA VAL A 65 -2.12 -4.92 -1.58
C VAL A 65 -1.05 -4.04 -0.95
N THR A 66 0.14 -3.96 -1.54
CA THR A 66 1.22 -3.09 -1.06
C THR A 66 0.87 -1.61 -1.23
N ILE A 67 0.28 -1.22 -2.37
CA ILE A 67 -0.17 0.17 -2.60
C ILE A 67 -1.34 0.52 -1.67
N GLU A 68 -2.30 -0.39 -1.50
CA GLU A 68 -3.41 -0.19 -0.56
C GLU A 68 -2.88 -0.06 0.88
N MET A 69 -1.88 -0.85 1.28
CA MET A 69 -1.23 -0.73 2.58
C MET A 69 -0.55 0.62 2.74
N ALA A 70 0.18 1.11 1.73
CA ALA A 70 0.82 2.43 1.76
C ALA A 70 -0.19 3.56 1.97
N ILE A 71 -1.35 3.50 1.30
CA ILE A 71 -2.47 4.43 1.52
C ILE A 71 -2.95 4.34 2.97
N SER A 72 -3.23 3.13 3.46
CA SER A 72 -3.83 2.92 4.77
C SER A 72 -2.91 3.37 5.91
N ILE A 73 -1.60 3.04 5.88
CA ILE A 73 -0.66 3.46 6.92
C ILE A 73 -0.39 4.97 6.88
N THR A 74 -0.40 5.59 5.70
CA THR A 74 -0.23 7.04 5.58
C THR A 74 -1.43 7.81 6.12
N LYS A 75 -2.64 7.30 5.90
CA LYS A 75 -3.87 7.84 6.52
C LYS A 75 -3.89 7.64 8.04
N LEU A 76 -3.42 6.50 8.51
CA LEU A 76 -3.35 6.19 9.94
C LEU A 76 -2.32 7.08 10.66
N CYS A 77 -1.16 7.31 10.06
CA CYS A 77 -0.11 8.15 10.62
C CYS A 77 0.70 8.83 9.51
N SER A 78 0.59 10.15 9.42
CA SER A 78 1.25 10.95 8.36
C SER A 78 2.77 10.82 8.33
N SER A 79 3.41 10.46 9.45
CA SER A 79 4.86 10.24 9.52
C SER A 79 5.39 9.13 8.60
N TYR A 80 4.54 8.21 8.14
CA TYR A 80 4.91 7.22 7.12
C TYR A 80 5.24 7.84 5.77
N ALA A 81 4.69 9.01 5.45
CA ALA A 81 4.93 9.68 4.18
C ALA A 81 6.44 9.95 3.96
N THR A 82 7.14 10.42 4.99
CA THR A 82 8.59 10.67 4.93
C THR A 82 9.36 9.39 4.66
N ILE A 83 9.10 8.32 5.44
CA ILE A 83 9.81 7.04 5.30
C ILE A 83 9.55 6.43 3.92
N LEU A 84 8.29 6.43 3.45
CA LEU A 84 7.93 5.90 2.12
C LEU A 84 8.66 6.64 0.99
N ARG A 85 8.80 7.96 1.11
CA ARG A 85 9.52 8.78 0.13
C ARG A 85 11.01 8.46 0.14
N GLU A 86 11.63 8.44 1.31
CA GLU A 86 13.07 8.17 1.47
C GLU A 86 13.45 6.76 0.97
N LYS A 87 12.56 5.78 1.16
CA LYS A 87 12.76 4.41 0.66
C LYS A 87 12.39 4.24 -0.82
N GLY A 88 12.06 5.31 -1.54
CA GLY A 88 11.82 5.29 -2.99
C GLY A 88 10.49 4.68 -3.42
N MET A 89 9.48 4.65 -2.54
CA MET A 89 8.17 4.05 -2.83
C MET A 89 7.47 4.74 -4.02
N ILE A 90 7.55 6.08 -4.10
CA ILE A 90 6.92 6.87 -5.19
C ILE A 90 7.48 6.48 -6.56
N ASP A 91 8.79 6.27 -6.66
CA ASP A 91 9.44 5.89 -7.92
C ASP A 91 9.02 4.49 -8.36
N LEU A 92 8.89 3.56 -7.41
CA LEU A 92 8.39 2.21 -7.67
C LEU A 92 6.94 2.22 -8.14
N MET A 93 6.08 3.00 -7.47
CA MET A 93 4.68 3.17 -7.87
C MET A 93 4.57 3.79 -9.28
N SER A 94 5.40 4.78 -9.59
CA SER A 94 5.42 5.42 -10.92
C SER A 94 5.88 4.48 -12.03
N LYS A 95 6.72 3.48 -11.71
CA LYS A 95 7.05 2.40 -12.65
C LYS A 95 5.84 1.48 -12.85
N ILE A 96 5.16 1.08 -11.79
CA ILE A 96 3.96 0.22 -11.84
C ILE A 96 2.84 0.85 -12.66
N GLU A 97 2.65 2.16 -12.54
CA GLU A 97 1.67 2.92 -13.32
C GLU A 97 1.85 2.74 -14.84
N ARG A 98 3.08 2.48 -15.29
CA ARG A 98 3.44 2.27 -16.71
C ARG A 98 3.37 0.81 -17.15
N LEU A 99 3.20 -0.12 -16.21
CA LEU A 99 3.17 -1.55 -16.51
C LEU A 99 1.73 -2.02 -16.81
N PRO A 100 1.56 -3.05 -17.64
CA PRO A 100 0.24 -3.61 -17.90
C PRO A 100 -0.44 -4.06 -16.60
N PRO A 101 -1.73 -3.74 -16.41
CA PRO A 101 -2.49 -4.24 -15.27
C PRO A 101 -2.77 -5.74 -15.44
N SER A 102 -2.70 -6.49 -14.35
CA SER A 102 -3.16 -7.87 -14.34
C SER A 102 -4.67 -7.94 -14.21
N LYS A 103 -5.32 -8.86 -14.93
CA LYS A 103 -6.78 -9.10 -14.82
C LYS A 103 -7.21 -9.39 -13.39
N VAL A 104 -6.33 -9.95 -12.56
CA VAL A 104 -6.67 -10.35 -11.20
C VAL A 104 -6.38 -9.28 -10.15
N GLU A 105 -5.65 -8.21 -10.52
CA GLU A 105 -5.39 -7.07 -9.63
C GLU A 105 -6.61 -6.17 -9.46
N LYS A 106 -7.68 -6.35 -10.25
CA LYS A 106 -8.95 -5.66 -10.02
C LYS A 106 -9.78 -6.26 -8.86
N TYR A 107 -9.46 -7.49 -8.45
CA TYR A 107 -10.23 -8.21 -7.44
C TYR A 107 -9.83 -7.85 -6.01
N ARG A 108 -10.82 -7.49 -5.20
CA ARG A 108 -10.70 -7.46 -3.74
C ARG A 108 -11.15 -8.79 -3.16
N ILE A 109 -10.25 -9.52 -2.50
CA ILE A 109 -10.57 -10.79 -1.82
C ILE A 109 -11.28 -10.56 -0.47
N PHE A 110 -11.13 -9.38 0.10
CA PHE A 110 -11.70 -9.02 1.40
C PHE A 110 -12.38 -7.66 1.26
N PHE A 111 -13.72 -7.63 1.36
CA PHE A 111 -14.49 -6.39 1.32
C PHE A 111 -15.70 -6.49 2.26
N GLY A 112 -15.61 -5.85 3.42
CA GLY A 112 -16.70 -5.79 4.40
C GLY A 112 -16.93 -7.12 5.12
N ASN A 113 -18.19 -7.38 5.49
CA ASN A 113 -18.59 -8.49 6.36
C ASN A 113 -18.75 -9.82 5.62
N VAL A 114 -18.54 -9.82 4.30
CA VAL A 114 -18.71 -10.99 3.45
C VAL A 114 -17.42 -11.12 2.62
N GLY A 115 -16.81 -12.31 2.63
CA GLY A 115 -15.63 -12.60 1.81
C GLY A 115 -15.98 -12.66 0.31
N VAL A 116 -16.38 -11.53 -0.28
CA VAL A 116 -16.79 -11.42 -1.68
C VAL A 116 -15.63 -10.94 -2.51
N VAL A 117 -15.31 -11.72 -3.55
CA VAL A 117 -14.42 -11.30 -4.63
C VAL A 117 -15.18 -10.30 -5.51
N SER A 118 -15.07 -9.00 -5.21
CA SER A 118 -15.70 -7.98 -6.05
C SER A 118 -14.79 -7.63 -7.23
N GLU A 119 -15.35 -7.68 -8.44
CA GLU A 119 -14.70 -7.16 -9.67
C GLU A 119 -14.61 -5.62 -9.69
N SER A 120 -15.28 -4.94 -8.74
CA SER A 120 -15.43 -3.47 -8.69
C SER A 120 -14.30 -2.75 -7.94
N GLY A 121 -13.14 -3.39 -7.77
CA GLY A 121 -12.01 -2.75 -7.09
C GLY A 121 -11.52 -1.52 -7.86
N VAL A 122 -11.16 -0.46 -7.14
CA VAL A 122 -10.51 0.74 -7.73
C VAL A 122 -9.33 0.28 -8.60
N PRO A 123 -9.23 0.74 -9.86
CA PRO A 123 -8.11 0.41 -10.74
C PRO A 123 -6.74 0.69 -10.10
N LEU A 124 -5.75 -0.12 -10.44
CA LEU A 124 -4.40 0.02 -9.88
C LEU A 124 -3.78 1.42 -10.15
N PRO A 125 -3.92 2.03 -11.35
CA PRO A 125 -3.41 3.38 -11.58
C PRO A 125 -4.03 4.43 -10.65
N ASP A 126 -5.34 4.35 -10.39
CA ASP A 126 -6.02 5.29 -9.50
C ASP A 126 -5.56 5.14 -8.05
N LEU A 127 -5.30 3.90 -7.61
CA LEU A 127 -4.67 3.63 -6.32
C LEU A 127 -3.26 4.24 -6.25
N VAL A 128 -2.46 4.09 -7.30
CA VAL A 128 -1.11 4.70 -7.38
C VAL A 128 -1.18 6.22 -7.28
N ALA A 129 -2.08 6.86 -8.03
CA ALA A 129 -2.27 8.30 -8.01
C ALA A 129 -2.63 8.80 -6.60
N ASN A 130 -3.57 8.12 -5.94
CA ASN A 130 -3.98 8.43 -4.57
C ASN A 130 -2.83 8.23 -3.56
N ALA A 131 -2.10 7.11 -3.66
CA ALA A 131 -0.96 6.83 -2.79
C ALA A 131 0.12 7.91 -2.93
N LYS A 132 0.46 8.30 -4.16
CA LYS A 132 1.43 9.36 -4.43
C LYS A 132 0.99 10.70 -3.85
N HIS A 133 -0.28 11.09 -4.03
CA HIS A 133 -0.82 12.31 -3.44
C HIS A 133 -0.76 12.33 -1.90
N LEU A 134 -0.97 11.19 -1.25
CA LEU A 134 -0.89 11.09 0.21
C LEU A 134 0.55 11.14 0.74
N ILE A 135 1.50 10.55 0.03
CA ILE A 135 2.92 10.52 0.41
C ILE A 135 3.60 11.85 0.08
N ASP A 136 3.22 12.45 -1.05
CA ASP A 136 3.73 13.71 -1.55
C ASP A 136 2.61 14.65 -1.97
N PRO A 137 1.94 15.27 -0.99
CA PRO A 137 0.96 16.30 -1.29
C PRO A 137 1.68 17.47 -1.97
N ALA A 138 1.17 17.91 -3.12
CA ALA A 138 1.69 19.08 -3.81
C ALA A 138 1.76 20.28 -2.83
N PRO A 139 2.77 21.16 -2.94
CA PRO A 139 2.84 22.34 -2.10
C PRO A 139 1.54 23.15 -2.27
N GLY A 140 0.86 23.40 -1.15
CA GLY A 140 -0.35 24.23 -1.14
C GLY A 140 -0.07 25.65 -1.66
N PRO A 141 -1.10 26.43 -2.02
CA PRO A 141 -0.92 27.81 -2.43
C PRO A 141 -0.15 28.56 -1.34
N GLN A 142 1.02 29.12 -1.68
CA GLN A 142 1.73 30.00 -0.76
C GLN A 142 0.83 31.21 -0.49
N PRO A 143 0.59 31.60 0.78
CA PRO A 143 -0.14 32.81 1.08
C PRO A 143 0.63 33.97 0.46
N GLY A 144 -0.01 34.67 -0.47
CA GLY A 144 0.60 35.72 -1.27
C GLY A 144 1.32 36.73 -0.39
N GLY A 145 2.58 37.00 -0.74
CA GLY A 145 3.35 38.08 -0.14
C GLY A 145 2.63 39.40 -0.36
N HIS A 146 2.24 40.03 0.75
CA HIS A 146 1.82 41.42 0.75
C HIS A 146 3.03 42.29 0.44
N ALA A 147 2.98 43.01 -0.68
CA ALA A 147 3.78 44.19 -0.95
C ALA A 147 2.92 45.43 -0.69
#